data_AF-A0AAD8YJV4-F1
#
_entry.id   AF-A0AAD8YJV4-F1
#
_cell.length_a   1.000
_cell.length_b   1.000
_cell.length_c   1.000
_cell.angle_alpha   90.00
_cell.angle_beta   90.00
_cell.angle_gamma   90.00
#
_symmetry.space_group_name_H-M   'P 1'
#
loop_
_entity.id
_entity.type
_entity.pdbx_description
1 polymer ?
#
loop_
_entity_poly.entity_id
_entity_poly.type
_entity_poly.pdbx_seq_one_letter_code
_entity_poly.pdbx_strand_id
1 'polypeptide(L)'
;MTSYQSVPSGAAEGPKDPKPTTLNIQVEKIRLIAYFSFWGMCAFAVICSIVLVWPYKTCVIDGVDKTGRDCSDLLRIFGFNNICVNWDYQPAVQLTGMVYPIFEYSLLLYILLDYFQIQNDMLNGIFPAQKAKLMKTMFWIKVVLVAWFRMIFICKVTDDPIVIGGLSIDGVLAHTMGFWGLQWGLVLIAFENVLYLTYRKQGMWSFSNETTIKLAYAYLFGLAASTAFKFIWSASIFASETGTPVFPNSVAQVVDRVWMLLAAVLPVFFALNGMKKDPTMVITIVNSEERK
;
A
#
# COMPACT_ATOMS: atom_id res chain seq x y z
N MET A 1 12.72 -27.22 -74.96
CA MET A 1 12.16 -28.12 -73.94
C MET A 1 13.20 -28.28 -72.84
N THR A 2 13.08 -27.47 -71.80
CA THR A 2 14.01 -27.41 -70.65
C THR A 2 13.39 -28.22 -69.51
N SER A 3 14.03 -29.32 -69.13
CA SER A 3 13.53 -30.20 -68.06
C SER A 3 13.69 -29.52 -66.70
N TYR A 4 12.56 -29.30 -66.01
CA TYR A 4 12.55 -28.93 -64.60
C TYR A 4 13.04 -30.11 -63.75
N GLN A 5 14.22 -29.98 -63.15
CA GLN A 5 14.64 -30.87 -62.08
C GLN A 5 13.89 -30.49 -60.80
N SER A 6 13.09 -31.42 -60.28
CA SER A 6 12.42 -31.32 -58.98
C SER A 6 13.46 -31.35 -57.85
N VAL A 7 13.49 -30.29 -57.05
CA VAL A 7 14.31 -30.20 -55.83
C VAL A 7 13.75 -31.17 -54.76
N PRO A 8 14.58 -31.98 -54.08
CA PRO A 8 14.10 -32.88 -53.03
C PRO A 8 13.58 -32.10 -51.82
N SER A 9 12.30 -32.24 -51.55
CA SER A 9 11.62 -31.80 -50.32
C SER A 9 12.03 -32.69 -49.15
N GLY A 10 13.19 -32.42 -48.55
CA GLY A 10 13.74 -33.26 -47.47
C GLY A 10 14.68 -32.53 -46.52
N ALA A 11 14.49 -31.22 -46.31
CA ALA A 11 15.16 -30.53 -45.21
C ALA A 11 14.54 -31.02 -43.89
N ALA A 12 15.29 -31.86 -43.17
CA ALA A 12 14.95 -32.22 -41.80
C ALA A 12 14.70 -30.94 -40.99
N GLU A 13 13.51 -30.82 -40.38
CA GLU A 13 13.28 -29.78 -39.37
C GLU A 13 14.39 -29.92 -38.33
N GLY A 14 15.27 -28.91 -38.26
CA GLY A 14 16.27 -28.82 -37.20
C GLY A 14 15.60 -28.92 -35.83
N PRO A 15 16.35 -29.26 -34.77
CA PRO A 15 15.80 -29.34 -33.43
C PRO A 15 15.05 -28.04 -33.12
N LYS A 16 13.74 -28.16 -32.84
CA LYS A 16 12.90 -27.01 -32.48
C LYS A 16 13.43 -26.50 -31.14
N ASP A 17 14.14 -25.37 -31.18
CA ASP A 17 14.60 -24.70 -29.97
C ASP A 17 13.43 -24.60 -28.98
N PRO A 18 13.62 -24.98 -27.71
CA PRO A 18 12.56 -24.91 -26.71
C PRO A 18 12.01 -23.49 -26.66
N LYS A 19 10.69 -23.35 -26.87
CA LYS A 19 10.06 -22.03 -26.81
C LYS A 19 10.22 -21.48 -25.38
N PRO A 20 10.77 -20.26 -25.23
CA PRO A 20 10.95 -19.68 -23.91
C PRO A 20 9.59 -19.52 -23.21
N THR A 21 9.52 -19.88 -21.93
CA THR A 21 8.28 -19.74 -21.16
C THR A 21 8.11 -18.28 -20.75
N THR A 22 7.00 -17.65 -21.18
CA THR A 22 6.69 -16.25 -20.88
C THR A 22 5.55 -16.14 -19.88
N LEU A 23 5.74 -15.36 -18.82
CA LEU A 23 4.72 -14.99 -17.85
C LEU A 23 4.30 -13.54 -18.07
N ASN A 24 2.99 -13.32 -18.25
CA ASN A 24 2.41 -12.00 -18.45
C ASN A 24 1.74 -11.53 -17.15
N ILE A 25 2.27 -10.49 -16.53
CA ILE A 25 1.81 -9.98 -15.23
C ILE A 25 1.27 -8.56 -15.39
N GLN A 26 0.00 -8.35 -15.04
CA GLN A 26 -0.59 -7.02 -14.98
C GLN A 26 -0.36 -6.41 -13.61
N VAL A 27 0.62 -5.50 -13.49
CA VAL A 27 1.06 -4.94 -12.20
C VAL A 27 -0.07 -4.23 -11.45
N GLU A 28 -0.88 -3.43 -12.14
CA GLU A 28 -2.03 -2.74 -11.53
C GLU A 28 -3.12 -3.70 -11.03
N LYS A 29 -3.17 -4.95 -11.53
CA LYS A 29 -4.07 -5.98 -10.96
C LYS A 29 -3.62 -6.37 -9.55
N ILE A 30 -2.31 -6.43 -9.30
CA ILE A 30 -1.76 -6.75 -7.98
C ILE A 30 -2.02 -5.59 -7.01
N ARG A 31 -1.87 -4.35 -7.47
CA ARG A 31 -2.29 -3.16 -6.71
C ARG A 31 -3.75 -3.24 -6.29
N LEU A 32 -4.63 -3.58 -7.23
CA LEU A 32 -6.06 -3.71 -6.96
C LEU A 32 -6.36 -4.80 -5.92
N ILE A 33 -5.69 -5.96 -6.03
CA ILE A 33 -5.78 -7.05 -5.04
C ILE A 33 -5.34 -6.56 -3.66
N ALA A 34 -4.25 -5.78 -3.57
CA ALA A 34 -3.79 -5.22 -2.31
C ALA A 34 -4.86 -4.32 -1.66
N TYR A 35 -5.47 -3.39 -2.41
CA TYR A 35 -6.54 -2.55 -1.84
C TYR A 35 -7.80 -3.32 -1.46
N PHE A 36 -8.22 -4.32 -2.25
CA PHE A 36 -9.33 -5.18 -1.84
C PHE A 36 -9.00 -6.02 -0.61
N SER A 37 -7.76 -6.48 -0.49
CA SER A 37 -7.29 -7.20 0.70
C SER A 37 -7.28 -6.31 1.93
N PHE A 38 -6.90 -5.03 1.80
CA PHE A 38 -7.01 -4.04 2.87
C PHE A 38 -8.46 -3.86 3.33
N TRP A 39 -9.39 -3.63 2.40
CA TRP A 39 -10.81 -3.49 2.74
C TRP A 39 -11.43 -4.78 3.30
N GLY A 40 -11.02 -5.93 2.78
CA GLY A 40 -11.42 -7.24 3.31
C GLY A 40 -10.92 -7.45 4.74
N MET A 41 -9.68 -7.08 5.04
CA MET A 41 -9.14 -7.09 6.41
C MET A 41 -9.90 -6.13 7.32
N CYS A 42 -10.20 -4.90 6.88
CA CYS A 42 -10.98 -3.95 7.66
C CYS A 42 -12.39 -4.49 7.96
N ALA A 43 -13.07 -5.05 6.97
CA ALA A 43 -14.38 -5.66 7.15
C ALA A 43 -14.32 -6.85 8.13
N PHE A 44 -13.31 -7.72 7.99
CA PHE A 44 -13.08 -8.83 8.90
C PHE A 44 -12.87 -8.36 10.34
N ALA A 45 -12.04 -7.33 10.55
CA ALA A 45 -11.79 -6.77 11.88
C ALA A 45 -13.05 -6.18 12.52
N VAL A 46 -13.87 -5.45 11.74
CA VAL A 46 -15.16 -4.92 12.19
C VAL A 46 -16.10 -6.05 12.59
N ILE A 47 -16.19 -7.13 11.78
CA ILE A 47 -17.01 -8.30 12.12
C ILE A 47 -16.50 -8.97 13.41
N CYS A 48 -15.19 -9.17 13.56
CA CYS A 48 -14.61 -9.71 14.79
C CYS A 48 -14.90 -8.81 15.99
N SER A 49 -14.82 -7.49 15.84
CA SER A 49 -15.16 -6.54 16.90
C SER A 49 -16.63 -6.64 17.30
N ILE A 50 -17.55 -6.71 16.33
CA ILE A 50 -18.98 -6.82 16.61
C ILE A 50 -19.35 -8.17 17.24
N VAL A 51 -18.82 -9.27 16.73
CA VAL A 51 -19.24 -10.61 17.15
C VAL A 51 -18.51 -11.05 18.42
N LEU A 52 -17.21 -10.76 18.51
CA LEU A 52 -16.36 -11.29 19.56
C LEU A 52 -16.11 -10.27 20.67
N VAL A 53 -15.93 -8.98 20.37
CA VAL A 53 -15.53 -7.98 21.38
C VAL A 53 -16.72 -7.26 22.01
N TRP A 54 -17.69 -6.84 21.20
CA TRP A 54 -18.85 -6.06 21.64
C TRP A 54 -19.65 -6.70 22.79
N PRO A 55 -19.86 -8.04 22.86
CA PRO A 55 -20.62 -8.66 23.95
C PRO A 55 -20.07 -8.42 25.36
N TYR A 56 -18.78 -8.09 25.50
CA TYR A 56 -18.15 -7.76 26.78
C TYR A 56 -17.50 -6.37 26.82
N LYS A 57 -17.49 -5.64 25.71
CA LYS A 57 -16.90 -4.30 25.61
C LYS A 57 -17.66 -3.41 24.63
N THR A 58 -18.80 -2.90 25.09
CA THR A 58 -19.81 -2.20 24.25
C THR A 58 -19.31 -0.89 23.62
N CYS A 59 -18.43 -0.19 24.33
CA CYS A 59 -17.83 1.09 23.95
C CYS A 59 -17.02 1.09 22.63
N VAL A 60 -16.61 -0.08 22.11
CA VAL A 60 -15.87 -0.16 20.83
C VAL A 60 -16.76 0.32 19.67
N ILE A 61 -18.07 0.07 19.77
CA ILE A 61 -19.08 0.48 18.78
C ILE A 61 -19.75 1.79 19.22
N ASP A 62 -20.11 1.90 20.49
CA ASP A 62 -20.93 3.02 20.99
C ASP A 62 -20.12 4.32 21.20
N GLY A 63 -18.79 4.25 21.10
CA GLY A 63 -17.90 5.39 21.31
C GLY A 63 -17.57 5.63 22.78
N VAL A 64 -16.97 6.80 23.06
CA VAL A 64 -16.55 7.14 24.44
C VAL A 64 -17.77 7.30 25.33
N ASP A 65 -17.86 6.48 26.37
CA ASP A 65 -18.86 6.62 27.43
C ASP A 65 -18.64 7.92 28.22
N LYS A 66 -19.67 8.44 28.89
CA LYS A 66 -19.56 9.69 29.69
C LYS A 66 -18.50 9.62 30.80
N THR A 67 -18.08 8.41 31.17
CA THR A 67 -17.07 8.12 32.18
C THR A 67 -15.66 7.92 31.63
N GLY A 68 -15.48 7.78 30.30
CA GLY A 68 -14.22 7.70 29.58
C GLY A 68 -13.30 6.53 29.94
N ARG A 69 -13.75 5.60 30.81
CA ARG A 69 -12.88 4.66 31.52
C ARG A 69 -12.91 3.24 30.97
N ASP A 70 -13.99 2.84 30.29
CA ASP A 70 -14.14 1.47 29.78
C ASP A 70 -13.84 1.32 28.28
N CYS A 71 -13.35 2.39 27.63
CA CYS A 71 -13.18 2.51 26.18
C CYS A 71 -11.89 1.92 25.60
N SER A 72 -11.78 1.82 24.26
CA SER A 72 -10.49 1.61 23.53
C SER A 72 -9.41 2.56 24.02
N ASP A 73 -8.19 2.06 24.26
CA ASP A 73 -7.07 2.90 24.67
C ASP A 73 -6.72 3.89 23.56
N LEU A 74 -6.78 3.46 22.30
CA LEU A 74 -6.67 4.35 21.15
C LEU A 74 -7.77 5.41 21.14
N LEU A 75 -9.02 5.02 21.43
CA LEU A 75 -10.12 5.97 21.49
C LEU A 75 -9.96 6.97 22.64
N ARG A 76 -9.43 6.55 23.79
CA ARG A 76 -9.13 7.42 24.93
C ARG A 76 -8.02 8.41 24.61
N ILE A 77 -6.97 7.97 23.94
CA ILE A 77 -5.79 8.79 23.63
C ILE A 77 -6.06 9.74 22.46
N PHE A 78 -6.68 9.24 21.40
CA PHE A 78 -6.97 10.04 20.20
C PHE A 78 -8.28 10.82 20.29
N GLY A 79 -9.19 10.42 21.19
CA GLY A 79 -10.45 11.12 21.44
C GLY A 79 -11.45 11.08 20.28
N PHE A 80 -11.25 10.19 19.29
CA PHE A 80 -12.22 9.87 18.26
C PHE A 80 -12.03 8.44 17.73
N ASN A 81 -13.10 7.86 17.17
CA ASN A 81 -13.09 6.51 16.63
C ASN A 81 -12.40 6.49 15.25
N ASN A 82 -11.14 6.07 15.23
CA ASN A 82 -10.41 5.75 14.01
C ASN A 82 -10.52 4.25 13.70
N ILE A 83 -10.22 3.86 12.46
CA ILE A 83 -10.40 2.46 12.02
C ILE A 83 -9.64 1.45 12.91
N CYS A 84 -8.51 1.86 13.52
CA CYS A 84 -7.69 0.99 14.35
C CYS A 84 -8.36 0.54 15.65
N VAL A 85 -9.39 1.26 16.10
CA VAL A 85 -10.21 0.85 17.26
C VAL A 85 -10.82 -0.55 17.05
N ASN A 86 -11.11 -0.94 15.79
CA ASN A 86 -11.70 -2.24 15.47
C ASN A 86 -10.73 -3.42 15.53
N TRP A 87 -9.44 -3.17 15.74
CA TRP A 87 -8.43 -4.21 15.94
C TRP A 87 -7.54 -3.89 17.13
N ASP A 88 -8.03 -3.13 18.12
CA ASP A 88 -7.30 -2.76 19.34
C ASP A 88 -7.42 -3.85 20.43
N TYR A 89 -8.47 -4.68 20.37
CA TYR A 89 -8.82 -5.62 21.43
C TYR A 89 -8.70 -7.08 21.05
N GLN A 90 -8.37 -7.90 22.05
CA GLN A 90 -8.44 -9.35 21.93
C GLN A 90 -9.89 -9.82 21.86
N PRO A 91 -10.21 -10.85 21.04
CA PRO A 91 -9.32 -11.57 20.11
C PRO A 91 -9.20 -10.91 18.72
N ALA A 92 -9.91 -9.80 18.47
CA ALA A 92 -9.98 -9.17 17.14
C ALA A 92 -8.59 -8.76 16.59
N VAL A 93 -7.69 -8.25 17.44
CA VAL A 93 -6.31 -7.89 17.04
C VAL A 93 -5.51 -9.09 16.55
N GLN A 94 -5.57 -10.23 17.24
CA GLN A 94 -4.85 -11.46 16.88
C GLN A 94 -5.39 -12.03 15.58
N LEU A 95 -6.72 -12.16 15.48
CA LEU A 95 -7.37 -12.69 14.29
C LEU A 95 -7.11 -11.80 13.07
N THR A 96 -7.21 -10.48 13.22
CA THR A 96 -6.91 -9.54 12.14
C THR A 96 -5.44 -9.61 11.76
N GLY A 97 -4.53 -9.72 12.74
CA GLY A 97 -3.10 -9.93 12.52
C GLY A 97 -2.77 -11.22 11.75
N MET A 98 -3.58 -12.28 11.86
CA MET A 98 -3.44 -13.50 11.06
C MET A 98 -3.87 -13.32 9.60
N VAL A 99 -4.82 -12.42 9.33
CA VAL A 99 -5.35 -12.13 7.97
C VAL A 99 -4.54 -11.03 7.28
N TYR A 100 -3.95 -10.11 8.05
CA TYR A 100 -3.14 -8.98 7.57
C TYR A 100 -2.06 -9.34 6.52
N PRO A 101 -1.32 -10.46 6.63
CA PRO A 101 -0.29 -10.81 5.65
C PRO A 101 -0.80 -10.89 4.20
N ILE A 102 -2.10 -11.17 3.98
CA ILE A 102 -2.69 -11.17 2.64
C ILE A 102 -2.62 -9.77 2.02
N PHE A 103 -2.97 -8.73 2.79
CA PHE A 103 -2.82 -7.34 2.35
C PHE A 103 -1.35 -6.94 2.22
N GLU A 104 -0.55 -7.21 3.25
CA GLU A 104 0.86 -6.82 3.31
C GLU A 104 1.65 -7.39 2.13
N TYR A 105 1.58 -8.70 1.90
CA TYR A 105 2.33 -9.35 0.82
C TYR A 105 1.82 -8.96 -0.56
N SER A 106 0.51 -8.71 -0.71
CA SER A 106 -0.02 -8.19 -1.97
C SER A 106 0.52 -6.80 -2.28
N LEU A 107 0.60 -5.91 -1.28
CA LEU A 107 1.15 -4.56 -1.45
C LEU A 107 2.67 -4.58 -1.68
N LEU A 108 3.42 -5.41 -0.95
CA LEU A 108 4.86 -5.60 -1.16
C LEU A 108 5.17 -6.20 -2.53
N LEU A 109 4.37 -7.17 -2.98
CA LEU A 109 4.50 -7.74 -4.33
C LEU A 109 4.24 -6.69 -5.39
N TYR A 110 3.22 -5.84 -5.21
CA TYR A 110 3.00 -4.70 -6.10
C TYR A 110 4.22 -3.76 -6.15
N ILE A 111 4.77 -3.35 -4.99
CA ILE A 111 5.96 -2.48 -4.93
C ILE A 111 7.15 -3.10 -5.68
N LEU A 112 7.35 -4.41 -5.55
CA LEU A 112 8.41 -5.14 -6.23
C LEU A 112 8.20 -5.20 -7.75
N LEU A 113 6.98 -5.53 -8.19
CA LEU A 113 6.66 -5.60 -9.61
C LEU A 113 6.70 -4.22 -10.26
N ASP A 114 6.20 -3.19 -9.61
CA ASP A 114 6.26 -1.80 -10.10
C ASP A 114 7.72 -1.34 -10.25
N TYR A 115 8.58 -1.67 -9.28
CA TYR A 115 10.02 -1.43 -9.38
C TYR A 115 10.62 -2.12 -10.61
N PHE A 116 10.34 -3.40 -10.84
CA PHE A 116 10.85 -4.10 -12.02
C PHE A 116 10.30 -3.53 -13.33
N GLN A 117 9.04 -3.08 -13.36
CA GLN A 117 8.46 -2.43 -14.53
C GLN A 117 9.20 -1.13 -14.86
N ILE A 118 9.48 -0.30 -13.86
CA ILE A 118 10.23 0.95 -14.02
C ILE A 118 11.67 0.67 -14.49
N GLN A 119 12.34 -0.36 -13.95
CA GLN A 119 13.69 -0.74 -14.41
C GLN A 119 13.66 -1.20 -15.87
N ASN A 120 12.69 -2.02 -16.25
CA ASN A 120 12.53 -2.47 -17.63
C ASN A 120 12.27 -1.29 -18.58
N ASP A 121 11.37 -0.38 -18.20
CA ASP A 121 11.08 0.81 -19.01
C ASP A 121 12.29 1.75 -19.11
N MET A 122 13.12 1.83 -18.07
CA MET A 122 14.39 2.56 -18.14
C MET A 122 15.36 1.93 -19.14
N LEU A 123 15.54 0.61 -19.08
CA LEU A 123 16.45 -0.11 -19.98
C LEU A 123 16.00 -0.01 -21.45
N ASN A 124 14.69 0.08 -21.68
CA ASN A 124 14.10 0.27 -23.01
C ASN A 124 14.02 1.74 -23.46
N GLY A 125 14.58 2.68 -22.69
CA GLY A 125 14.59 4.12 -23.04
C GLY A 125 13.23 4.82 -22.92
N ILE A 126 12.23 4.17 -22.34
CA ILE A 126 10.88 4.71 -22.11
C ILE A 126 10.85 5.63 -20.89
N PHE A 127 11.63 5.31 -19.85
CA PHE A 127 11.67 6.04 -18.60
C PHE A 127 13.06 6.62 -18.31
N PRO A 128 13.20 7.90 -17.88
CA PRO A 128 14.52 8.50 -17.69
C PRO A 128 15.31 7.87 -16.54
N ALA A 129 16.60 7.59 -16.79
CA ALA A 129 17.50 6.96 -15.82
C ALA A 129 17.64 7.72 -14.49
N GLN A 130 17.67 9.06 -14.53
CA GLN A 130 17.74 9.89 -13.31
C GLN A 130 16.54 9.65 -12.39
N LYS A 131 15.34 9.46 -12.97
CA LYS A 131 14.13 9.22 -12.20
C LYS A 131 14.04 7.78 -11.75
N ALA A 132 14.47 6.82 -12.56
CA ALA A 132 14.62 5.44 -12.14
C ALA A 132 15.57 5.30 -10.93
N LYS A 133 16.64 6.11 -10.86
CA LYS A 133 17.53 6.16 -9.68
C LYS A 133 16.80 6.62 -8.42
N LEU A 134 15.96 7.66 -8.53
CA LEU A 134 15.11 8.10 -7.41
C LEU A 134 14.15 6.99 -6.97
N MET A 135 13.46 6.33 -7.92
CA MET A 135 12.54 5.22 -7.63
C MET A 135 13.26 4.03 -6.97
N LYS A 136 14.51 3.75 -7.35
CA LYS A 136 15.35 2.71 -6.71
C LYS A 136 15.62 3.01 -5.23
N THR A 137 15.88 4.26 -4.87
CA THR A 137 16.03 4.65 -3.46
C THR A 137 14.70 4.54 -2.72
N MET A 138 13.62 5.04 -3.34
CA MET A 138 12.27 4.98 -2.76
C MET A 138 11.77 3.55 -2.56
N PHE A 139 12.14 2.61 -3.42
CA PHE A 139 11.79 1.20 -3.31
C PHE A 139 12.09 0.64 -1.92
N TRP A 140 13.34 0.78 -1.45
CA TRP A 140 13.74 0.26 -0.15
C TRP A 140 12.99 0.93 1.01
N ILE A 141 12.78 2.25 0.91
CA ILE A 141 12.03 3.00 1.92
C ILE A 141 10.57 2.50 1.98
N LYS A 142 9.91 2.31 0.82
CA LYS A 142 8.55 1.78 0.75
C LYS A 142 8.45 0.38 1.36
N VAL A 143 9.39 -0.52 1.05
CA VAL A 143 9.41 -1.88 1.61
C VAL A 143 9.48 -1.83 3.14
N VAL A 144 10.40 -1.03 3.70
CA VAL A 144 10.52 -0.88 5.16
C VAL A 144 9.24 -0.30 5.75
N LEU A 145 8.74 0.82 5.21
CA LEU A 145 7.58 1.52 5.75
C LEU A 145 6.30 0.66 5.71
N VAL A 146 6.08 -0.10 4.63
CA VAL A 146 4.92 -0.98 4.49
C VAL A 146 5.03 -2.21 5.38
N ALA A 147 6.20 -2.85 5.47
CA ALA A 147 6.41 -3.98 6.38
C ALA A 147 6.31 -3.55 7.85
N TRP A 148 6.75 -2.33 8.18
CA TRP A 148 6.67 -1.75 9.52
C TRP A 148 5.23 -1.58 9.99
N PHE A 149 4.26 -1.49 9.08
CA PHE A 149 2.85 -1.40 9.46
C PHE A 149 2.40 -2.58 10.33
N ARG A 150 3.01 -3.77 10.19
CA ARG A 150 2.74 -4.93 11.05
C ARG A 150 2.84 -4.66 12.55
N MET A 151 3.61 -3.64 12.95
CA MET A 151 3.76 -3.24 14.35
C MET A 151 2.41 -2.94 15.03
N ILE A 152 1.37 -2.54 14.29
CA ILE A 152 0.04 -2.31 14.88
C ILE A 152 -0.57 -3.57 15.52
N PHE A 153 -0.17 -4.77 15.07
CA PHE A 153 -0.68 -6.04 15.58
C PHE A 153 0.27 -6.69 16.61
N ILE A 154 1.53 -6.25 16.63
CA ILE A 154 2.57 -6.80 17.51
C ILE A 154 2.69 -5.96 18.78
N CYS A 155 2.73 -4.64 18.63
CA CYS A 155 2.80 -3.69 19.74
C CYS A 155 1.38 -3.43 20.22
N LYS A 156 0.99 -4.06 21.34
CA LYS A 156 -0.28 -3.73 21.95
C LYS A 156 -0.14 -2.42 22.69
N VAL A 157 -1.23 -1.67 22.65
CA VAL A 157 -1.39 -0.40 23.33
C VAL A 157 -1.30 -0.56 24.86
N THR A 158 -1.58 -1.77 25.36
CA THR A 158 -1.54 -2.13 26.79
C THR A 158 -0.27 -2.87 27.23
N ASP A 159 0.65 -3.18 26.32
CA ASP A 159 1.87 -3.91 26.68
C ASP A 159 2.90 -2.96 27.33
N ASP A 160 3.79 -3.51 28.16
CA ASP A 160 4.91 -2.78 28.75
C ASP A 160 5.79 -2.10 27.67
N PRO A 161 6.51 -1.01 28.02
CA PRO A 161 7.36 -0.30 27.07
C PRO A 161 8.32 -1.23 26.33
N ILE A 162 8.40 -1.06 25.01
CA ILE A 162 9.22 -1.88 24.13
C ILE A 162 10.63 -1.28 24.10
N VAL A 163 11.64 -2.10 24.41
CA VAL A 163 13.03 -1.66 24.35
C VAL A 163 13.60 -1.92 22.96
N ILE A 164 13.88 -0.87 22.21
CA ILE A 164 14.53 -0.93 20.88
C ILE A 164 15.85 -0.19 20.95
N GLY A 165 16.97 -0.90 20.79
CA GLY A 165 18.31 -0.28 20.79
C GLY A 165 18.67 0.44 22.09
N GLY A 166 18.12 0.00 23.24
CA GLY A 166 18.31 0.63 24.55
C GLY A 166 17.36 1.79 24.85
N LEU A 167 16.49 2.17 23.91
CA LEU A 167 15.43 3.17 24.13
C LEU A 167 14.14 2.47 24.53
N SER A 168 13.54 2.89 25.65
CA SER A 168 12.22 2.45 26.09
C SER A 168 11.15 3.25 25.36
N ILE A 169 10.38 2.59 24.50
CA ILE A 169 9.34 3.20 23.67
C ILE A 169 7.98 2.77 24.23
N ASP A 170 7.13 3.75 24.51
CA ASP A 170 5.74 3.52 24.90
C ASP A 170 4.99 2.63 23.88
N GLY A 171 4.18 1.69 24.37
CA GLY A 171 3.47 0.72 23.52
C GLY A 171 2.51 1.39 22.53
N VAL A 172 1.84 2.46 22.94
CA VAL A 172 0.93 3.25 22.08
C VAL A 172 1.70 3.99 21.01
N LEU A 173 2.85 4.58 21.37
CA LEU A 173 3.73 5.23 20.41
C LEU A 173 4.26 4.20 19.40
N ALA A 174 4.71 3.03 19.85
CA ALA A 174 5.19 1.95 18.97
C ALA A 174 4.09 1.47 18.00
N HIS A 175 2.87 1.28 18.48
CA HIS A 175 1.69 0.99 17.66
C HIS A 175 1.46 2.11 16.62
N THR A 176 1.50 3.37 17.06
CA THR A 176 1.23 4.53 16.20
C THR A 176 2.29 4.71 15.11
N MET A 177 3.56 4.45 15.41
CA MET A 177 4.65 4.45 14.43
C MET A 177 4.43 3.41 13.32
N GLY A 178 3.84 2.26 13.65
CA GLY A 178 3.28 1.30 12.69
C GLY A 178 2.44 1.98 11.61
N PHE A 179 1.44 2.73 12.06
CA PHE A 179 0.52 3.43 11.18
C PHE A 179 1.18 4.58 10.41
N TRP A 180 2.08 5.34 11.04
CA TRP A 180 2.86 6.38 10.34
C TRP A 180 3.69 5.81 9.19
N GLY A 181 4.28 4.62 9.40
CA GLY A 181 4.98 3.87 8.37
C GLY A 181 4.10 3.66 7.14
N LEU A 182 2.90 3.07 7.33
CA LEU A 182 1.95 2.87 6.24
C LEU A 182 1.58 4.18 5.54
N GLN A 183 1.26 5.24 6.30
CA GLN A 183 0.83 6.52 5.73
C GLN A 183 1.88 7.09 4.77
N TRP A 184 3.13 7.18 5.21
CA TRP A 184 4.23 7.65 4.37
C TRP A 184 4.54 6.68 3.23
N GLY A 185 4.45 5.36 3.46
CA GLY A 185 4.58 4.35 2.42
C GLY A 185 3.57 4.57 1.27
N LEU A 186 2.31 4.83 1.61
CA LEU A 186 1.26 5.14 0.62
C LEU A 186 1.50 6.46 -0.12
N VAL A 187 2.03 7.50 0.56
CA VAL A 187 2.44 8.75 -0.10
C VAL A 187 3.55 8.51 -1.12
N LEU A 188 4.56 7.71 -0.77
CA LEU A 188 5.65 7.37 -1.68
C LEU A 188 5.19 6.52 -2.87
N ILE A 189 4.27 5.58 -2.65
CA ILE A 189 3.60 4.83 -3.73
C ILE A 189 2.82 5.78 -4.65
N ALA A 190 2.05 6.71 -4.08
CA ALA A 190 1.31 7.69 -4.86
C ALA A 190 2.26 8.60 -5.66
N PHE A 191 3.35 9.07 -5.06
CA PHE A 191 4.36 9.88 -5.73
C PHE A 191 4.95 9.17 -6.94
N GLU A 192 5.37 7.90 -6.79
CA GLU A 192 5.91 7.07 -7.88
C GLU A 192 4.89 6.91 -9.01
N ASN A 193 3.65 6.56 -8.68
CA ASN A 193 2.56 6.44 -9.63
C ASN A 193 2.28 7.73 -10.41
N VAL A 194 2.20 8.87 -9.73
CA VAL A 194 1.97 10.17 -10.38
C VAL A 194 3.15 10.56 -11.26
N LEU A 195 4.38 10.28 -10.82
CA LEU A 195 5.57 10.53 -11.61
C LEU A 195 5.56 9.68 -12.87
N TYR A 196 5.31 8.37 -12.75
CA TYR A 196 5.23 7.44 -13.87
C TYR A 196 4.13 7.83 -14.87
N LEU A 197 2.92 8.15 -14.39
CA LEU A 197 1.80 8.66 -15.19
C LEU A 197 2.18 9.92 -15.98
N THR A 198 2.88 10.86 -15.33
CA THR A 198 3.33 12.11 -15.96
C THR A 198 4.30 11.84 -17.11
N TYR A 199 5.18 10.83 -16.96
CA TYR A 199 6.11 10.43 -18.02
C TYR A 199 5.43 9.78 -19.21
N ARG A 200 4.51 8.86 -18.93
CA ARG A 200 3.78 8.12 -19.96
C ARG A 200 2.75 8.98 -20.67
N LYS A 201 2.44 10.18 -20.16
CA LYS A 201 1.41 11.09 -20.68
C LYS A 201 0.08 10.36 -20.92
N GLN A 202 -0.31 9.49 -19.99
CA GLN A 202 -1.57 8.75 -20.09
C GLN A 202 -2.70 9.59 -19.48
N GLY A 203 -3.78 9.81 -20.23
CA GLY A 203 -5.01 10.38 -19.67
C GLY A 203 -5.75 9.38 -18.76
N MET A 204 -6.64 9.85 -17.87
CA MET A 204 -7.53 9.03 -17.05
C MET A 204 -9.00 9.39 -17.31
N TRP A 205 -9.92 8.40 -17.31
CA TRP A 205 -11.39 8.62 -17.36
C TRP A 205 -11.88 9.70 -18.33
N SER A 206 -11.41 9.64 -19.58
CA SER A 206 -11.77 10.59 -20.65
C SER A 206 -11.25 12.03 -20.47
N PHE A 207 -10.51 12.32 -19.40
CA PHE A 207 -9.81 13.60 -19.28
C PHE A 207 -8.62 13.67 -20.25
N SER A 208 -8.30 14.89 -20.69
CA SER A 208 -7.07 15.17 -21.42
C SER A 208 -5.83 14.82 -20.57
N ASN A 209 -4.70 14.60 -21.23
CA ASN A 209 -3.45 14.29 -20.54
C ASN A 209 -3.05 15.41 -19.57
N GLU A 210 -3.23 16.66 -19.96
CA GLU A 210 -2.90 17.82 -19.10
C GLU A 210 -3.79 17.88 -17.86
N THR A 211 -5.10 17.73 -18.03
CA THR A 211 -6.05 17.72 -16.90
C THR A 211 -5.76 16.54 -15.98
N THR A 212 -5.47 15.37 -16.55
CA THR A 212 -5.12 14.16 -15.80
C THR A 212 -3.89 14.40 -14.91
N ILE A 213 -2.83 14.99 -15.46
CA ILE A 213 -1.59 15.29 -14.71
C ILE A 213 -1.88 16.29 -13.59
N LYS A 214 -2.64 17.37 -13.86
CA LYS A 214 -3.02 18.36 -12.84
C LYS A 214 -3.81 17.71 -11.69
N LEU A 215 -4.79 16.88 -12.01
CA LEU A 215 -5.59 16.16 -11.01
C LEU A 215 -4.75 15.15 -10.22
N ALA A 216 -3.81 14.46 -10.87
CA ALA A 216 -2.90 13.53 -10.22
C ALA A 216 -1.97 14.23 -9.20
N TYR A 217 -1.43 15.40 -9.55
CA TYR A 217 -0.65 16.22 -8.61
C TYR A 217 -1.50 16.83 -7.50
N ALA A 218 -2.74 17.26 -7.78
CA ALA A 218 -3.66 17.73 -6.76
C ALA A 218 -4.02 16.63 -5.76
N TYR A 219 -4.26 15.40 -6.24
CA TYR A 219 -4.44 14.20 -5.43
C TYR A 219 -3.22 13.93 -4.53
N LEU A 220 -2.01 13.91 -5.12
CA LEU A 220 -0.77 13.68 -4.39
C LEU A 220 -0.54 14.72 -3.30
N PHE A 221 -0.77 16.00 -3.62
CA PHE A 221 -0.67 17.09 -2.65
C PHE A 221 -1.68 16.91 -1.51
N GLY A 222 -2.94 16.61 -1.81
CA GLY A 222 -3.96 16.36 -0.80
C GLY A 222 -3.61 15.17 0.10
N LEU A 223 -3.10 14.08 -0.46
CA LEU A 223 -2.67 12.90 0.30
C LEU A 223 -1.46 13.22 1.20
N ALA A 224 -0.46 13.92 0.68
CA ALA A 224 0.72 14.32 1.44
C ALA A 224 0.38 15.31 2.56
N ALA A 225 -0.46 16.32 2.28
CA ALA A 225 -0.88 17.31 3.26
C ALA A 225 -1.72 16.69 4.38
N SER A 226 -2.69 15.82 4.05
CA SER A 226 -3.48 15.10 5.06
C SER A 226 -2.62 14.13 5.87
N THR A 227 -1.66 13.44 5.26
CA THR A 227 -0.69 12.58 5.96
C THR A 227 0.18 13.39 6.92
N ALA A 228 0.75 14.51 6.46
CA ALA A 228 1.56 15.39 7.30
C ALA A 228 0.75 15.96 8.47
N PHE A 229 -0.50 16.37 8.24
CA PHE A 229 -1.40 16.80 9.31
C PHE A 229 -1.60 15.69 10.35
N LYS A 230 -1.94 14.47 9.92
CA LYS A 230 -2.17 13.34 10.83
C LYS A 230 -0.92 13.01 11.64
N PHE A 231 0.25 13.04 11.00
CA PHE A 231 1.54 12.85 11.67
C PHE A 231 1.76 13.92 12.74
N ILE A 232 1.65 15.22 12.40
CA ILE A 232 1.84 16.33 13.35
C ILE A 232 0.85 16.23 14.50
N TRP A 233 -0.42 15.99 14.20
CA TRP A 233 -1.48 15.89 15.20
C TRP A 233 -1.21 14.75 16.19
N SER A 234 -0.94 13.54 15.69
CA SER A 234 -0.67 12.40 16.57
C SER A 234 0.67 12.51 17.30
N ALA A 235 1.72 13.03 16.66
CA ALA A 235 3.00 13.29 17.31
C ALA A 235 2.88 14.30 18.46
N SER A 236 2.00 15.30 18.32
CA SER A 236 1.79 16.30 19.36
C SER A 236 1.21 15.73 20.65
N ILE A 237 0.40 14.67 20.56
CA ILE A 237 -0.16 13.98 21.73
C ILE A 237 0.98 13.41 22.57
N PHE A 238 1.94 12.72 21.93
CA PHE A 238 3.09 12.13 22.61
C PHE A 238 4.16 13.15 23.03
N ALA A 239 4.21 14.31 22.38
CA ALA A 239 5.13 15.38 22.74
C ALA A 239 4.62 16.25 23.92
N SER A 240 3.31 16.27 24.16
CA SER A 240 2.69 17.05 25.23
C SER A 240 2.69 16.28 26.55
N GLU A 241 3.09 16.92 27.65
CA GLU A 241 3.00 16.34 29.00
C GLU A 241 1.55 16.04 29.41
N THR A 242 0.59 16.78 28.85
CA THR A 242 -0.84 16.64 29.12
C THR A 242 -1.56 15.68 28.17
N GLY A 243 -0.89 15.13 27.16
CA GLY A 243 -1.53 14.34 26.10
C GLY A 243 -2.50 15.13 25.22
N THR A 244 -2.47 16.47 25.25
CA THR A 244 -3.43 17.32 24.52
C THR A 244 -2.92 17.61 23.11
N PRO A 245 -3.69 17.28 22.05
CA PRO A 245 -3.26 17.54 20.68
C PRO A 245 -3.24 19.03 20.33
N VAL A 246 -2.38 19.40 19.38
CA VAL A 246 -2.30 20.80 18.86
C VAL A 246 -3.54 21.25 18.09
N PHE A 247 -4.41 20.33 17.67
CA PHE A 247 -5.68 20.64 17.00
C PHE A 247 -6.86 19.87 17.63
N PRO A 248 -8.08 20.43 17.60
CA PRO A 248 -9.28 19.76 18.11
C PRO A 248 -9.55 18.41 17.43
N ASN A 249 -10.09 17.45 18.19
CA ASN A 249 -10.41 16.10 17.70
C ASN A 249 -11.40 16.09 16.52
N SER A 250 -12.30 17.07 16.46
CA SER A 250 -13.25 17.22 15.33
C SER A 250 -12.53 17.49 14.01
N VAL A 251 -11.47 18.30 14.02
CA VAL A 251 -10.64 18.56 12.84
C VAL A 251 -9.89 17.29 12.44
N ALA A 252 -9.30 16.60 13.42
CA ALA A 252 -8.59 15.35 13.18
C ALA A 252 -9.49 14.27 12.57
N GLN A 253 -10.74 14.15 13.03
CA GLN A 253 -11.71 13.20 12.48
C GLN A 253 -12.07 13.52 11.02
N VAL A 254 -12.23 14.80 10.67
CA VAL A 254 -12.49 15.21 9.29
C VAL A 254 -11.28 14.88 8.40
N VAL A 255 -10.07 15.22 8.85
CA VAL A 255 -8.85 14.92 8.09
C VAL A 255 -8.62 13.42 7.97
N ASP A 256 -8.95 12.63 9.00
CA ASP A 256 -8.87 11.16 8.95
C ASP A 256 -9.75 10.57 7.84
N ARG A 257 -11.00 11.03 7.72
CA ARG A 257 -11.93 10.61 6.65
C ARG A 257 -11.45 11.02 5.26
N VAL A 258 -10.96 12.26 5.12
CA VAL A 258 -10.37 12.73 3.86
C VAL A 258 -9.17 11.88 3.50
N TRP A 259 -8.29 11.61 4.46
CA TRP A 259 -7.13 10.76 4.26
C TRP A 259 -7.53 9.35 3.84
N MET A 260 -8.55 8.73 4.48
CA MET A 260 -9.05 7.41 4.08
C MET A 260 -9.57 7.38 2.63
N LEU A 261 -10.29 8.42 2.22
CA LEU A 261 -10.77 8.56 0.83
C LEU A 261 -9.57 8.61 -0.14
N LEU A 262 -8.57 9.45 0.16
CA LEU A 262 -7.40 9.62 -0.69
C LEU A 262 -6.47 8.39 -0.68
N ALA A 263 -6.26 7.76 0.48
CA ALA A 263 -5.25 6.72 0.65
C ALA A 263 -5.76 5.31 0.33
N ALA A 264 -7.06 5.04 0.48
CA ALA A 264 -7.62 3.68 0.39
C ALA A 264 -8.79 3.53 -0.60
N VAL A 265 -9.52 4.61 -0.91
CA VAL A 265 -10.66 4.55 -1.84
C VAL A 265 -10.25 4.96 -3.26
N LEU A 266 -9.74 6.18 -3.44
CA LEU A 266 -9.33 6.66 -4.77
C LEU A 266 -8.32 5.75 -5.49
N PRO A 267 -7.33 5.15 -4.81
CA PRO A 267 -6.37 4.27 -5.45
C PRO A 267 -6.97 3.01 -6.06
N VAL A 268 -8.13 2.54 -5.57
CA VAL A 268 -8.89 1.43 -6.20
C VAL A 268 -9.31 1.84 -7.61
N PHE A 269 -9.85 3.05 -7.77
CA PHE A 269 -10.28 3.55 -9.07
C PHE A 269 -9.07 3.81 -9.98
N PHE A 270 -7.97 4.33 -9.44
CA PHE A 270 -6.73 4.49 -10.21
C PHE A 270 -6.21 3.16 -10.72
N ALA A 271 -6.17 2.12 -9.87
CA ALA A 271 -5.75 0.78 -10.25
C ALA A 271 -6.65 0.18 -11.34
N LEU A 272 -7.98 0.35 -11.23
CA LEU A 272 -8.93 -0.10 -12.26
C LEU A 272 -8.71 0.60 -13.62
N ASN A 273 -8.36 1.88 -13.62
CA ASN A 273 -8.02 2.60 -14.84
C ASN A 273 -6.64 2.19 -15.38
N GLY A 274 -5.63 2.07 -14.51
CA GLY A 274 -4.28 1.63 -14.84
C GLY A 274 -4.27 0.24 -15.47
N MET A 275 -5.07 -0.70 -14.96
CA MET A 275 -5.25 -2.03 -15.54
C MET A 275 -5.64 -2.02 -17.03
N LYS A 276 -6.31 -0.97 -17.52
CA LYS A 276 -6.72 -0.85 -18.93
C LYS A 276 -5.67 -0.17 -19.81
N LYS A 277 -4.74 0.57 -19.22
CA LYS A 277 -3.84 1.50 -19.94
C LYS A 277 -2.36 1.19 -19.77
N ASP A 278 -1.99 0.50 -18.71
CA ASP A 278 -0.61 0.18 -18.41
C ASP A 278 -0.21 -1.13 -19.10
N PRO A 279 1.02 -1.16 -19.65
CA PRO A 279 1.50 -2.33 -20.35
C PRO A 279 1.64 -3.50 -19.39
N THR A 280 1.32 -4.69 -19.88
CA THR A 280 1.57 -5.93 -19.14
C THR A 280 3.06 -6.23 -19.13
N MET A 281 3.60 -6.54 -17.96
CA MET A 281 4.98 -6.98 -17.82
C MET A 281 5.13 -8.40 -18.35
N VAL A 282 6.11 -8.62 -19.23
CA VAL A 282 6.45 -9.94 -19.77
C VAL A 282 7.75 -10.42 -19.14
N ILE A 283 7.68 -11.52 -18.39
CA ILE A 283 8.86 -12.18 -17.80
C ILE A 283 9.17 -13.42 -18.63
N THR A 284 10.36 -13.45 -19.22
CA THR A 284 10.84 -14.58 -20.03
C THR A 284 11.77 -15.45 -19.20
N ILE A 285 11.39 -16.72 -18.98
CA ILE A 285 12.21 -17.73 -18.32
C ILE A 285 13.07 -18.40 -19.38
N VAL A 286 14.38 -18.20 -19.30
CA VAL A 286 15.36 -18.82 -20.20
C VAL A 286 15.96 -20.03 -19.49
N ASN A 287 15.79 -21.23 -20.05
CA ASN A 287 16.40 -22.44 -19.49
C ASN A 287 17.92 -22.39 -19.73
N SER A 288 18.70 -22.56 -18.65
CA SER A 288 20.17 -22.44 -18.68
C SER A 288 20.88 -23.50 -19.53
N GLU A 289 20.19 -24.55 -19.95
CA GLU A 289 20.76 -25.60 -20.81
C GLU A 289 21.04 -25.11 -22.25
N GLU A 290 20.50 -23.95 -22.64
CA GLU A 290 20.68 -23.33 -23.97
C GLU A 290 21.85 -22.33 -24.05
N ARG A 291 22.64 -22.16 -22.97
CA ARG A 291 23.80 -21.22 -22.93
C ARG A 291 25.17 -21.92 -23.09
N LYS A 292 25.21 -23.12 -23.63
CA LYS A 292 26.46 -23.78 -24.07
C LYS A 292 26.66 -23.59 -25.57
#